data_AF-A0A0A1VKS9-F1
#
_entry.id   AF-A0A0A1VKS9-F1
#
_cell.length_a   1.000
_cell.length_b   1.000
_cell.length_c   1.000
_cell.angle_alpha   90.00
_cell.angle_beta   90.00
_cell.angle_gamma   90.00
#
_symmetry.space_group_name_H-M   'P 1'
#
loop_
_entity.id
_entity.type
_entity.pdbx_description
1 polymer ?
#
loop_
_entity_poly.entity_id
_entity_poly.type
_entity_poly.pdbx_seq_one_letter_code
_entity_poly.pdbx_strand_id
1 'polypeptide(L)' 'MAGVKGRSGGARKNAGGARPGAGRPAGSRNRPRLILGLPETNDPLEWLLALMNHPGAPLRLRMSAAVALLPYFHTRKA' A
#
# COMPACT_ATOMS: atom_id res chain seq x y z
N MET A 1 15.04 -2.16 34.24
CA MET A 1 15.86 -2.32 33.01
C MET A 1 14.96 -2.58 31.81
N ALA A 2 14.95 -1.65 30.85
CA ALA A 2 14.67 -1.96 29.46
C ALA A 2 15.73 -2.95 28.96
N GLY A 3 15.37 -3.95 28.13
CA GLY A 3 16.34 -4.91 27.58
C GLY A 3 16.06 -6.41 27.73
N VAL A 4 14.87 -6.84 28.17
CA VAL A 4 14.50 -8.28 28.09
C VAL A 4 13.94 -8.60 26.70
N LYS A 5 14.66 -9.46 25.96
CA LYS A 5 14.37 -9.91 24.58
C LYS A 5 12.89 -10.30 24.42
N GLY A 6 12.10 -9.46 23.74
CA GLY A 6 10.67 -9.70 23.46
C GLY A 6 9.71 -8.55 23.80
N ARG A 7 10.17 -7.47 24.44
CA ARG A 7 9.40 -6.21 24.60
C ARG A 7 9.92 -5.22 23.56
N SER A 8 9.42 -5.18 22.31
CA SER A 8 8.26 -4.36 21.93
C SER A 8 7.68 -4.78 20.56
N GLY A 9 6.37 -5.05 20.49
CA GLY A 9 5.57 -5.13 19.26
C GLY A 9 5.42 -6.54 18.65
N GLY A 10 4.44 -7.32 19.10
CA GLY A 10 4.20 -8.67 18.56
C GLY A 10 3.52 -8.70 17.19
N ALA A 11 3.97 -9.60 16.31
CA ALA A 11 3.19 -10.37 15.33
C ALA A 11 4.03 -11.61 14.89
N ARG A 12 3.49 -12.84 14.97
CA ARG A 12 4.22 -14.11 14.73
C ARG A 12 4.16 -14.59 13.28
N LYS A 13 4.78 -15.72 12.93
CA LYS A 13 5.11 -16.15 11.54
C LYS A 13 3.87 -16.28 10.61
N ASN A 14 3.46 -15.12 10.05
CA ASN A 14 2.83 -14.81 8.74
C ASN A 14 1.63 -13.80 8.70
N ALA A 15 1.38 -12.83 9.58
CA ALA A 15 0.95 -12.88 10.97
C ALA A 15 -0.59 -12.65 11.08
N GLY A 16 -1.39 -13.40 10.33
CA GLY A 16 -2.86 -13.33 10.46
C GLY A 16 -3.38 -13.97 11.75
N GLY A 17 -4.69 -14.15 11.87
CA GLY A 17 -5.39 -14.48 13.14
C GLY A 17 -4.84 -15.69 13.91
N ALA A 18 -5.36 -15.97 15.10
CA ALA A 18 -4.76 -16.94 16.04
C ALA A 18 -4.60 -18.40 15.54
N ARG A 19 -5.16 -18.77 14.37
CA ARG A 19 -5.13 -20.14 13.85
C ARG A 19 -3.79 -20.47 13.16
N PRO A 20 -3.28 -21.72 13.28
CA PRO A 20 -2.15 -22.18 12.47
C PRO A 20 -2.40 -21.95 10.98
N GLY A 21 -1.44 -21.35 10.26
CA GLY A 21 -1.58 -21.03 8.84
C GLY A 21 -2.44 -19.80 8.51
N ALA A 22 -2.96 -19.07 9.51
CA ALA A 22 -3.79 -17.88 9.28
C ALA A 22 -3.05 -16.69 8.65
N GLY A 23 -1.75 -16.82 8.42
CA GLY A 23 -0.96 -15.84 7.73
C GLY A 23 -1.04 -15.94 6.21
N ARG A 24 -0.65 -14.87 5.52
CA ARG A 24 -0.54 -14.92 4.06
C ARG A 24 0.71 -15.71 3.67
N PRO A 25 0.63 -16.69 2.75
CA PRO A 25 1.80 -17.43 2.30
C PRO A 25 2.88 -16.50 1.75
N ALA A 26 4.14 -16.86 1.97
CA ALA A 26 5.26 -16.20 1.32
C ALA A 26 5.07 -16.28 -0.21
N GLY A 27 5.24 -15.16 -0.91
CA GLY A 27 5.01 -15.09 -2.36
C GLY A 27 3.56 -14.86 -2.79
N SER A 28 2.61 -14.64 -1.86
CA SER A 28 1.24 -14.30 -2.24
C SER A 28 1.22 -13.10 -3.21
N ARG A 29 0.50 -13.23 -4.32
CA ARG A 29 0.46 -12.23 -5.39
C ARG A 29 -0.01 -10.84 -4.91
N ASN A 30 -0.83 -10.82 -3.86
CA ASN A 30 -1.39 -9.61 -3.26
C ASN A 30 -0.62 -9.11 -2.03
N ARG A 31 0.61 -9.59 -1.79
CA ARG A 31 1.45 -9.06 -0.70
C ARG A 31 1.63 -7.54 -0.89
N PRO A 32 1.45 -6.71 0.16
CA PRO A 32 1.77 -5.29 0.07
C PRO A 32 3.22 -5.14 -0.37
N ARG A 33 3.44 -4.42 -1.47
CA ARG A 33 4.78 -4.06 -1.93
C ARG A 33 4.99 -2.60 -1.59
N LEU A 34 6.14 -2.30 -0.99
CA LEU A 34 6.58 -0.92 -0.86
C LEU A 34 6.84 -0.38 -2.27
N ILE A 35 6.28 0.78 -2.57
CA ILE A 35 6.53 1.49 -3.83
C ILE A 35 7.52 2.59 -3.49
N LEU A 36 8.76 2.40 -3.94
CA LEU A 36 9.84 3.37 -3.76
C LEU A 36 9.77 4.41 -4.88
N GLY A 37 10.27 5.62 -4.65
CA GLY A 37 10.36 6.68 -5.66
C GLY A 37 9.09 7.52 -5.85
N LEU A 38 8.14 7.43 -4.91
CA LEU A 38 7.03 8.39 -4.82
C LEU A 38 7.49 9.63 -4.03
N PRO A 39 6.92 10.81 -4.29
CA PRO A 39 7.26 12.04 -3.58
C PRO A 39 6.83 11.97 -2.11
N GLU A 40 7.65 12.55 -1.24
CA GLU A 40 7.26 12.87 0.14
C GLU A 40 6.50 14.20 0.12
N THR A 41 5.17 14.13 0.07
CA THR A 41 4.29 15.29 0.01
C THR A 41 3.08 15.08 0.92
N ASN A 42 2.55 16.19 1.44
CA ASN A 42 1.29 16.20 2.18
C ASN A 42 0.09 16.47 1.26
N ASP A 43 0.32 16.81 -0.02
CA ASP A 43 -0.75 17.00 -1.00
C ASP A 43 -1.17 15.64 -1.60
N PRO A 44 -2.40 15.17 -1.32
CA PRO A 44 -2.88 13.91 -1.88
C PRO A 44 -3.01 13.93 -3.40
N LEU A 45 -3.25 15.09 -4.03
CA LEU A 45 -3.40 15.19 -5.48
C LEU A 45 -2.06 14.93 -6.16
N GLU A 46 -1.01 15.62 -5.72
CA GLU A 46 0.36 15.42 -6.18
C GLU A 46 0.79 13.96 -6.01
N TRP A 47 0.52 13.38 -4.84
CA TRP A 47 0.88 12.00 -4.55
C TRP A 47 0.18 10.99 -5.49
N LEU A 48 -1.13 11.15 -5.72
CA LEU A 48 -1.89 10.27 -6.61
C LEU A 48 -1.47 10.41 -8.08
N LEU A 49 -1.12 11.63 -8.51
CA LEU A 49 -0.59 11.90 -9.85
C LEU A 49 0.76 11.20 -10.07
N ALA A 50 1.65 11.23 -9.08
CA ALA A 50 2.89 10.49 -9.14
C ALA A 50 2.63 8.98 -9.19
N LEU A 51 1.71 8.46 -8.35
CA LEU A 51 1.39 7.04 -8.29
C LEU A 51 0.84 6.48 -9.61
N MET A 52 -0.10 7.17 -10.28
CA MET A 52 -0.69 6.67 -11.52
C MET A 52 0.35 6.55 -12.66
N ASN A 53 1.38 7.39 -12.62
CA ASN A 53 2.45 7.44 -13.61
C ASN A 53 3.66 6.55 -13.24
N HIS A 54 3.71 6.03 -12.02
CA HIS A 54 4.88 5.29 -11.54
C HIS A 54 5.02 3.90 -12.22
N PRO A 55 6.09 3.64 -13.00
CA PRO A 55 6.22 2.40 -13.78
C PRO A 55 6.38 1.16 -12.90
N GLY A 56 6.96 1.30 -11.71
CA GLY A 56 7.10 0.21 -10.74
C GLY A 56 5.82 -0.10 -9.93
N ALA A 57 4.77 0.70 -10.08
CA ALA A 57 3.51 0.47 -9.36
C ALA A 57 2.64 -0.58 -10.09
N PRO A 58 1.94 -1.47 -9.36
CA PRO A 58 1.04 -2.44 -9.98
C PRO A 58 -0.04 -1.75 -10.83
N LEU A 59 -0.32 -2.28 -12.02
CA LEU A 59 -1.30 -1.69 -12.95
C LEU A 59 -2.65 -1.39 -12.30
N ARG A 60 -3.18 -2.32 -11.50
CA ARG A 60 -4.45 -2.11 -10.79
C ARG A 60 -4.42 -0.90 -9.87
N LEU A 61 -3.31 -0.68 -9.17
CA LEU A 61 -3.15 0.45 -8.26
C LEU A 61 -3.05 1.77 -9.04
N ARG A 62 -2.34 1.77 -10.17
CA ARG A 62 -2.27 2.91 -11.09
C ARG A 62 -3.65 3.29 -11.63
N MET A 63 -4.44 2.30 -12.04
CA MET A 63 -5.82 2.51 -12.51
C MET A 63 -6.73 3.05 -11.40
N SER A 64 -6.62 2.54 -10.17
CA SER A 64 -7.37 3.06 -9.03
C SER A 64 -7.03 4.53 -8.74
N ALA A 65 -5.76 4.92 -8.80
CA ALA A 65 -5.34 6.31 -8.65
C ALA A 65 -5.92 7.19 -9.77
N ALA A 66 -5.86 6.74 -11.03
CA ALA A 66 -6.43 7.46 -12.16
C ALA A 66 -7.96 7.69 -12.01
N VAL A 67 -8.71 6.66 -11.58
CA VAL A 67 -10.16 6.79 -11.34
C VAL A 67 -10.45 7.79 -10.23
N ALA A 68 -9.68 7.78 -9.14
CA ALA A 68 -9.83 8.74 -8.04
C ALA A 68 -9.54 10.18 -8.48
N LEU A 69 -8.65 10.37 -9.47
CA LEU A 69 -8.29 11.67 -10.02
C LEU A 69 -9.31 12.22 -11.03
N LEU A 70 -10.14 11.37 -11.66
CA LEU A 70 -11.08 11.80 -12.69
C LEU A 70 -11.93 13.04 -12.34
N PRO A 71 -12.52 13.16 -11.13
CA PRO A 71 -13.34 14.32 -10.77
C PRO A 71 -12.60 15.67 -10.79
N TYR A 72 -11.27 15.65 -10.70
CA TYR A 72 -10.43 16.85 -10.71
C TYR A 72 -9.99 17.25 -12.13
N PHE A 73 -10.07 16.35 -13.10
CA PHE A 73 -9.72 16.61 -14.51
C PHE A 73 -10.94 16.75 -15.41
N HIS A 74 -12.06 16.10 -15.05
CA HIS A 74 -13.26 16.06 -15.85
C HIS A 74 -14.47 16.22 -14.95
N THR A 75 -15.39 17.11 -15.33
CA THR A 75 -16.70 17.15 -14.72
C THR A 75 -17.43 15.83 -14.99
N ARG A 76 -18.15 15.33 -13.99
CA ARG A 76 -19.03 14.18 -14.22
C ARG A 76 -20.08 14.60 -15.25
N LYS A 77 -20.19 13.82 -16.32
CA LYS A 77 -21.32 13.95 -17.25
C LYS A 77 -22.60 13.59 -16.50
N ALA A 78 -23.67 14.35 -16.78
CA ALA A 78 -25.01 14.11 -16.26
C ALA A 78 -25.57 12.78 -16.76
#